data_AF-A0AA43D129-F1
#
_entry.id   AF-A0AA43D129-F1
#
_cell.length_a   1.000
_cell.length_b   1.000
_cell.length_c   1.000
_cell.angle_alpha   90.00
_cell.angle_beta   90.00
_cell.angle_gamma   90.00
#
_symmetry.space_group_name_H-M   'P 1'
#
loop_
_entity.id
_entity.type
_entity.pdbx_description
1 polymer ?
#
loop_
_entity_poly.entity_id
_entity_poly.type
_entity_poly.pdbx_seq_one_letter_code
_entity_poly.pdbx_strand_id
1 'polypeptide(L)'
;DTALPQIDGTAAIIAGSCSAATNAQVAHWLKQRPGYRVDVRRLLAGADVVGDALAWVRNQEPQTPVLVYATSTPDEVRAVQEQSGVEWASTQIEQALAEIAWALAQKGIRKFVIAGGETSGAVVKRLGIRALRIGPAIDPGVPWTSSIGGNPVALALKSGNFGTVDFFEKALMRLQ
;
A
#
# COMPACT_ATOMS: atom_id res chain seq x y z
N ASP A 1 -18.16 5.53 21.00
CA ASP A 1 -17.98 6.48 19.89
C ASP A 1 -16.82 5.99 19.02
N THR A 2 -17.08 5.61 17.77
CA THR A 2 -16.09 5.02 16.83
C THR A 2 -15.62 6.04 15.79
N ALA A 3 -15.95 7.32 16.00
CA ALA A 3 -15.53 8.40 15.12
C ALA A 3 -13.99 8.52 15.12
N LEU A 4 -13.39 8.38 13.94
CA LEU A 4 -11.99 8.72 13.73
C LEU A 4 -11.84 10.24 13.61
N PRO A 5 -10.67 10.82 13.96
CA PRO A 5 -10.40 12.21 13.62
C PRO A 5 -10.48 12.39 12.10
N GLN A 6 -10.97 13.55 11.66
CA GLN A 6 -10.87 13.93 10.26
C GLN A 6 -9.39 14.09 9.89
N ILE A 7 -8.97 13.42 8.83
CA ILE A 7 -7.59 13.46 8.32
C ILE A 7 -7.65 13.91 6.87
N ASP A 8 -7.28 15.16 6.65
CA ASP A 8 -7.20 15.74 5.32
C ASP A 8 -5.96 15.25 4.56
N GLY A 9 -5.96 15.44 3.24
CA GLY A 9 -4.84 15.14 2.36
C GLY A 9 -5.14 14.09 1.30
N THR A 10 -4.13 13.78 0.49
CA THR A 10 -4.22 12.78 -0.57
C THR A 10 -4.05 11.37 -0.02
N ALA A 11 -4.62 10.39 -0.72
CA ALA A 11 -4.49 8.98 -0.38
C ALA A 11 -3.49 8.26 -1.28
N ALA A 12 -2.81 7.26 -0.75
CA ALA A 12 -2.00 6.32 -1.52
C ALA A 12 -2.40 4.87 -1.20
N ILE A 13 -2.37 4.02 -2.22
CA ILE A 13 -2.57 2.59 -2.09
C ILE A 13 -1.21 1.91 -2.29
N ILE A 14 -0.84 1.03 -1.36
CA ILE A 14 0.41 0.26 -1.39
C ILE A 14 0.05 -1.23 -1.37
N ALA A 15 0.33 -1.94 -2.46
CA ALA A 15 -0.05 -3.35 -2.61
C ALA A 15 1.17 -4.26 -2.80
N GLY A 16 1.51 -5.06 -1.78
CA GLY A 16 2.57 -6.06 -1.86
C GLY A 16 2.05 -7.50 -1.95
N SER A 17 0.78 -7.76 -1.61
CA SER A 17 0.21 -9.11 -1.65
C SER A 17 0.07 -9.64 -3.08
N CYS A 18 0.47 -10.90 -3.29
CA CYS A 18 0.28 -11.65 -4.53
C CYS A 18 -0.99 -12.54 -4.53
N SER A 19 -1.93 -12.31 -3.60
CA SER A 19 -3.17 -13.07 -3.54
C SER A 19 -4.06 -12.85 -4.77
N ALA A 20 -4.97 -13.79 -5.04
CA ALA A 20 -5.95 -13.65 -6.12
C ALA A 20 -6.84 -12.39 -5.94
N ALA A 21 -7.28 -12.13 -4.69
CA ALA A 21 -8.09 -10.95 -4.39
C ALA A 21 -7.33 -9.63 -4.64
N THR A 22 -6.06 -9.53 -4.22
CA THR A 22 -5.26 -8.32 -4.43
C THR A 22 -4.94 -8.12 -5.92
N ASN A 23 -4.62 -9.20 -6.65
CA ASN A 23 -4.47 -9.14 -8.10
C ASN A 23 -5.73 -8.61 -8.80
N ALA A 24 -6.92 -9.10 -8.41
CA ALA A 24 -8.19 -8.63 -8.96
C ALA A 24 -8.46 -7.15 -8.62
N GLN A 25 -8.16 -6.72 -7.40
CA GLN A 25 -8.31 -5.32 -6.96
C GLN A 25 -7.36 -4.37 -7.72
N VAL A 26 -6.10 -4.77 -7.92
CA VAL A 26 -5.13 -4.03 -8.73
C VAL A 26 -5.59 -3.96 -10.19
N ALA A 27 -6.00 -5.09 -10.78
CA ALA A 27 -6.49 -5.13 -12.16
C ALA A 27 -7.74 -4.26 -12.34
N HIS A 28 -8.63 -4.20 -11.35
CA HIS A 28 -9.80 -3.33 -11.37
C HIS A 28 -9.43 -1.85 -11.32
N TRP A 29 -8.52 -1.46 -10.41
CA TRP A 29 -8.00 -0.09 -10.30
C TRP A 29 -7.38 0.41 -11.62
N LEU A 30 -6.53 -0.41 -12.22
CA LEU A 30 -5.78 -0.05 -13.42
C LEU A 30 -6.66 0.14 -14.67
N LYS A 31 -7.94 -0.24 -14.64
CA LYS A 31 -8.88 0.05 -15.72
C LYS A 31 -9.20 1.54 -15.86
N GLN A 32 -9.10 2.30 -14.76
CA GLN A 32 -9.57 3.68 -14.71
C GLN A 32 -8.56 4.65 -14.11
N ARG A 33 -7.58 4.15 -13.34
CA ARG A 33 -6.68 4.98 -12.54
C ARG A 33 -5.23 4.56 -12.69
N PRO A 34 -4.28 5.52 -12.56
CA PRO A 34 -2.86 5.24 -12.72
C PRO A 34 -2.35 4.34 -11.59
N GLY A 35 -1.40 3.47 -11.92
CA GLY A 35 -0.64 2.69 -10.94
C GLY A 35 0.79 2.47 -11.39
N TYR A 36 1.70 2.43 -10.43
CA TYR A 36 3.11 2.16 -10.65
C TYR A 36 3.47 0.77 -10.14
N ARG A 37 3.94 -0.08 -11.07
CA ARG A 37 4.45 -1.41 -10.74
C ARG A 37 5.91 -1.30 -10.32
N VAL A 38 6.22 -1.71 -9.09
CA VAL A 38 7.60 -1.90 -8.63
C VAL A 38 8.18 -3.11 -9.35
N ASP A 39 9.25 -2.90 -10.11
CA ASP A 39 9.98 -3.99 -10.76
C ASP A 39 10.90 -4.67 -9.74
N VAL A 40 10.46 -5.84 -9.28
CA VAL A 40 11.19 -6.65 -8.29
C VAL A 40 12.56 -7.06 -8.83
N ARG A 41 12.72 -7.37 -10.12
CA ARG A 41 14.02 -7.78 -10.67
C ARG A 41 15.02 -6.62 -10.61
N ARG A 42 14.57 -5.40 -10.95
CA ARG A 42 15.40 -4.19 -10.81
C ARG A 42 15.74 -3.90 -9.35
N LEU A 43 14.79 -4.07 -8.43
CA LEU A 43 15.02 -3.91 -7.00
C LEU A 43 16.12 -4.86 -6.51
N LEU A 44 16.02 -6.15 -6.82
CA LEU A 44 17.00 -7.15 -6.37
C LEU A 44 18.37 -6.98 -7.05
N ALA A 45 18.41 -6.35 -8.22
CA ALA A 45 19.65 -5.94 -8.88
C ALA A 45 20.26 -4.64 -8.32
N GLY A 46 19.65 -4.03 -7.28
CA GLY A 46 20.17 -2.83 -6.61
C GLY A 46 19.80 -1.51 -7.27
N ALA A 47 18.82 -1.49 -8.19
CA ALA A 47 18.33 -0.25 -8.78
C ALA A 47 17.49 0.57 -7.79
N ASP A 48 17.48 1.90 -7.95
CA ASP A 48 16.68 2.82 -7.13
C ASP A 48 15.19 2.83 -7.54
N VAL A 49 14.50 1.70 -7.34
CA VAL A 49 13.07 1.59 -7.65
C VAL A 49 12.20 2.45 -6.73
N VAL A 50 12.69 2.80 -5.54
CA VAL A 50 12.01 3.69 -4.59
C VAL A 50 12.00 5.11 -5.15
N GLY A 51 13.16 5.61 -5.59
CA GLY A 51 13.30 6.90 -6.26
C GLY A 51 12.44 6.99 -7.52
N ASP A 52 12.44 5.93 -8.34
CA ASP A 52 11.60 5.85 -9.55
C ASP A 52 10.10 5.93 -9.22
N ALA A 53 9.63 5.17 -8.23
CA ALA A 53 8.22 5.20 -7.80
C ALA A 53 7.83 6.60 -7.28
N LEU A 54 8.70 7.22 -6.46
CA LEU A 54 8.46 8.56 -5.93
C LEU A 54 8.51 9.63 -7.02
N ALA A 55 9.34 9.46 -8.05
CA ALA A 55 9.35 10.35 -9.21
C ALA A 55 8.06 10.23 -10.01
N TRP A 56 7.58 9.00 -10.23
CA TRP A 56 6.31 8.77 -10.91
C TRP A 56 5.12 9.38 -10.14
N VAL A 57 5.06 9.22 -8.81
CA VAL A 57 3.98 9.81 -8.00
C VAL A 57 3.98 11.33 -8.09
N ARG A 58 5.15 11.98 -8.10
CA ARG A 58 5.25 13.44 -8.24
C ARG A 58 4.72 13.97 -9.56
N ASN A 59 4.71 13.15 -10.61
CA ASN A 59 4.22 13.52 -11.94
C ASN A 59 2.72 13.27 -12.12
N GLN A 60 2.01 12.79 -11.08
CA GLN A 60 0.56 12.63 -11.13
C GLN A 60 -0.14 13.96 -10.81
N GLU A 61 -1.38 14.10 -11.29
CA GLU A 61 -2.22 15.26 -10.98
C GLU A 61 -2.37 15.44 -9.45
N PRO A 62 -2.25 16.67 -8.93
CA PRO A 62 -2.41 16.94 -7.50
C PRO A 62 -3.70 16.35 -6.96
N GLN A 63 -3.64 15.83 -5.73
CA GLN A 63 -4.78 15.22 -5.04
C GLN A 63 -5.36 13.94 -5.67
N THR A 64 -4.82 13.45 -6.79
CA THR A 64 -5.20 12.16 -7.35
C THR A 64 -4.65 11.03 -6.49
N PRO A 65 -5.50 10.11 -6.00
CA PRO A 65 -5.01 8.94 -5.29
C PRO A 65 -4.17 8.05 -6.21
N VAL A 66 -3.05 7.56 -5.71
CA VAL A 66 -2.08 6.76 -6.48
C VAL A 66 -2.02 5.32 -5.98
N LEU A 67 -1.74 4.39 -6.89
CA LEU A 67 -1.41 3.00 -6.56
C LEU A 67 0.07 2.74 -6.82
N VAL A 68 0.77 2.20 -5.82
CA VAL A 68 2.09 1.59 -5.99
C VAL A 68 1.97 0.12 -5.60
N TYR A 69 2.39 -0.79 -6.49
CA TYR A 69 2.21 -2.21 -6.27
C TYR A 69 3.41 -3.04 -6.70
N ALA A 70 3.71 -4.10 -5.94
CA ALA A 70 4.66 -5.15 -6.29
C ALA A 70 3.97 -6.50 -6.55
N THR A 71 2.63 -6.52 -6.45
CA THR A 71 1.79 -7.68 -6.78
C THR A 71 2.20 -8.25 -8.13
N SER A 72 2.50 -9.54 -8.14
CA SER A 72 2.97 -10.29 -9.29
C SER A 72 2.20 -11.60 -9.40
N THR A 73 2.23 -12.23 -10.57
CA THR A 73 1.63 -13.55 -10.75
C THR A 73 2.43 -14.60 -9.96
N PRO A 74 1.82 -15.73 -9.58
CA PRO A 74 2.54 -16.82 -8.92
C PRO A 74 3.79 -17.27 -9.69
N ASP A 75 3.75 -17.22 -11.03
CA ASP A 75 4.88 -17.59 -11.88
C ASP A 75 6.03 -16.57 -11.83
N GLU A 76 5.70 -15.27 -11.85
CA GLU A 76 6.69 -14.20 -11.70
C GLU A 76 7.34 -14.25 -10.29
N VAL A 77 6.54 -14.53 -9.26
CA VAL A 77 7.04 -14.71 -7.89
C VAL A 77 8.01 -15.90 -7.84
N ARG A 78 7.64 -17.05 -8.41
CA ARG A 78 8.50 -18.24 -8.44
C ARG A 78 9.84 -17.96 -9.13
N ALA A 79 9.81 -17.30 -10.29
CA ALA A 79 11.03 -16.97 -11.04
C ALA A 79 11.99 -16.07 -10.24
N VAL A 80 11.45 -15.11 -9.48
CA VAL A 80 12.24 -14.25 -8.58
C VAL A 80 12.83 -15.05 -7.41
N GLN A 81 12.01 -15.91 -6.81
CA GLN A 81 12.39 -16.71 -5.65
C GLN A 81 13.49 -17.73 -5.97
N GLU A 82 13.44 -18.35 -7.15
CA GLU A 82 14.47 -19.29 -7.62
C GLU A 82 15.85 -18.63 -7.80
N GLN A 83 15.88 -17.35 -8.15
CA GLN A 83 17.13 -16.62 -8.43
C GLN A 83 17.79 -16.04 -7.17
N SER A 84 16.99 -15.65 -6.17
CA SER A 84 17.47 -14.80 -5.05
C SER A 84 17.13 -15.32 -3.66
N GLY A 85 16.37 -16.42 -3.57
CA GLY A 85 15.85 -16.95 -2.30
C GLY A 85 14.56 -16.25 -1.85
N VAL A 86 13.61 -17.05 -1.36
CA VAL A 86 12.23 -16.63 -1.03
C VAL A 86 12.18 -15.51 0.02
N GLU A 87 12.86 -15.72 1.14
CA GLU A 87 12.78 -14.83 2.31
C GLU A 87 13.48 -13.49 2.06
N TRP A 88 14.64 -13.52 1.40
CA TRP A 88 15.40 -12.32 1.10
C TRP A 88 14.64 -11.42 0.11
N ALA A 89 14.14 -11.99 -1.00
CA ALA A 89 13.37 -11.25 -1.98
C ALA A 89 12.11 -10.61 -1.36
N SER A 90 11.38 -11.36 -0.53
CA SER A 90 10.16 -10.86 0.13
C SER A 90 10.49 -9.69 1.07
N THR A 91 11.55 -9.82 1.87
CA THR A 91 12.03 -8.75 2.76
C THR A 91 12.42 -7.48 1.98
N GLN A 92 13.12 -7.61 0.85
CA GLN A 92 13.50 -6.46 0.02
C GLN A 92 12.28 -5.72 -0.53
N ILE A 93 11.27 -6.47 -1.01
CA ILE A 93 10.02 -5.88 -1.52
C ILE A 93 9.29 -5.13 -0.42
N GLU A 94 9.14 -5.73 0.76
CA GLU A 94 8.48 -5.12 1.90
C GLU A 94 9.18 -3.84 2.36
N GLN A 95 10.52 -3.87 2.43
CA GLN A 95 11.33 -2.69 2.75
C GLN A 95 11.12 -1.58 1.71
N ALA A 96 11.20 -1.89 0.42
CA ALA A 96 10.99 -0.90 -0.64
C ALA A 96 9.59 -0.26 -0.58
N LEU A 97 8.53 -1.06 -0.41
CA LEU A 97 7.16 -0.55 -0.28
C LEU A 97 6.97 0.28 0.99
N ALA A 98 7.60 -0.11 2.10
CA ALA A 98 7.58 0.65 3.35
C ALA A 98 8.33 1.99 3.23
N GLU A 99 9.47 2.02 2.55
CA GLU A 99 10.21 3.27 2.26
C GLU A 99 9.39 4.21 1.39
N ILE A 100 8.72 3.69 0.35
CA ILE A 100 7.81 4.47 -0.50
C ILE A 100 6.69 5.07 0.35
N ALA A 101 5.99 4.26 1.15
CA ALA A 101 4.91 4.75 2.01
C ALA A 101 5.38 5.83 2.98
N TRP A 102 6.54 5.64 3.60
CA TRP A 102 7.14 6.63 4.50
C TRP A 102 7.50 7.93 3.76
N ALA A 103 8.18 7.85 2.63
CA ALA A 103 8.56 9.03 1.85
C ALA A 103 7.33 9.81 1.34
N LEU A 104 6.24 9.10 1.00
CA LEU A 104 4.95 9.71 0.67
C LEU A 104 4.33 10.41 1.89
N ALA A 105 4.41 9.83 3.08
CA ALA A 105 3.95 10.46 4.31
C ALA A 105 4.71 11.77 4.61
N GLN A 106 6.03 11.76 4.40
CA GLN A 106 6.86 12.97 4.52
C GLN A 106 6.48 14.05 3.50
N LYS A 107 5.88 13.68 2.37
CA LYS A 107 5.39 14.59 1.31
C LYS A 107 3.94 15.04 1.49
N GLY A 108 3.30 14.74 2.62
CA GLY A 108 1.95 15.22 2.91
C GLY A 108 0.84 14.21 2.66
N ILE A 109 1.15 13.00 2.16
CA ILE A 109 0.15 11.92 2.12
C ILE A 109 -0.17 11.53 3.57
N ARG A 110 -1.46 11.41 3.88
CA ARG A 110 -1.94 11.10 5.24
C ARG A 110 -2.90 9.94 5.29
N LYS A 111 -3.26 9.38 4.14
CA LYS A 111 -4.24 8.30 4.03
C LYS A 111 -3.62 7.15 3.24
N PHE A 112 -3.54 5.98 3.85
CA PHE A 112 -2.90 4.81 3.24
C PHE A 112 -3.86 3.63 3.23
N VAL A 113 -4.01 3.01 2.07
CA VAL A 113 -4.64 1.70 1.93
C VAL A 113 -3.54 0.71 1.64
N ILE A 114 -3.36 -0.29 2.49
CA ILE A 114 -2.24 -1.23 2.39
C ILE A 114 -2.77 -2.64 2.19
N ALA A 115 -2.33 -3.31 1.12
CA ALA A 115 -2.75 -4.67 0.78
C ALA A 115 -1.60 -5.67 0.93
N GLY A 116 -1.74 -6.56 1.92
CA GLY A 116 -0.73 -7.55 2.33
C GLY A 116 -0.41 -7.43 3.81
N GLY A 117 -0.35 -8.56 4.53
CA GLY A 117 -0.13 -8.56 5.98
C GLY A 117 1.28 -8.13 6.34
N GLU A 118 2.26 -8.70 5.65
CA GLU A 118 3.68 -8.42 5.78
C GLU A 118 3.99 -6.99 5.33
N THR A 119 3.41 -6.56 4.19
CA THR A 119 3.48 -5.18 3.72
C THR A 119 2.89 -4.19 4.74
N SER A 120 1.73 -4.52 5.33
CA SER A 120 1.12 -3.70 6.38
C SER A 120 2.03 -3.59 7.60
N GLY A 121 2.63 -4.70 8.05
CA GLY A 121 3.58 -4.71 9.16
C GLY A 121 4.81 -3.85 8.88
N ALA A 122 5.41 -3.99 7.70
CA ALA A 122 6.58 -3.22 7.29
C ALA A 122 6.29 -1.71 7.23
N VAL A 123 5.18 -1.31 6.62
CA VAL A 123 4.78 0.10 6.51
C VAL A 123 4.47 0.70 7.88
N VAL A 124 3.66 0.04 8.71
CA VAL A 124 3.31 0.52 10.07
C VAL A 124 4.56 0.70 10.91
N LYS A 125 5.49 -0.28 10.86
CA LYS A 125 6.78 -0.19 11.54
C LYS A 125 7.62 0.98 11.03
N ARG A 126 7.71 1.15 9.71
CA ARG A 126 8.53 2.21 9.10
C ARG A 126 7.98 3.62 9.34
N LEU A 127 6.66 3.76 9.43
CA LEU A 127 5.98 5.00 9.83
C LEU A 127 6.09 5.27 11.34
N GLY A 128 6.62 4.35 12.14
CA GLY A 128 6.76 4.50 13.59
C GLY A 128 5.43 4.47 14.34
N ILE A 129 4.40 3.88 13.75
CA ILE A 129 3.06 3.81 14.34
C ILE A 129 3.05 2.74 15.42
N ARG A 130 2.70 3.14 16.64
CA ARG A 130 2.67 2.25 17.81
C ARG A 130 1.29 1.82 18.24
N ALA A 131 0.27 2.59 17.86
CA ALA A 131 -1.11 2.33 18.22
C ALA A 131 -2.06 2.91 17.17
N LEU A 132 -3.19 2.22 17.01
CA LEU A 132 -4.26 2.57 16.08
C LEU A 132 -5.58 2.69 16.85
N ARG A 133 -6.37 3.72 16.53
CA ARG A 133 -7.79 3.78 16.86
C ARG A 133 -8.56 3.08 15.74
N ILE A 134 -9.42 2.13 16.10
CA ILE A 134 -10.28 1.42 15.15
C ILE A 134 -11.51 2.27 14.83
N GLY A 135 -11.80 2.42 13.54
CA GLY A 135 -12.95 3.14 13.02
C GLY A 135 -13.92 2.23 12.27
N PRO A 136 -14.73 2.79 11.36
CA PRO A 136 -15.76 2.04 10.64
C PRO A 136 -15.16 0.98 9.70
N ALA A 137 -15.87 -0.13 9.54
CA ALA A 137 -15.55 -1.18 8.58
C ALA A 137 -15.69 -0.68 7.14
N ILE A 138 -14.66 -0.85 6.29
CA ILE A 138 -14.75 -0.64 4.84
C ILE A 138 -15.42 -1.85 4.20
N ASP A 139 -14.87 -3.02 4.54
CA ASP A 139 -15.35 -4.36 4.19
C ASP A 139 -15.24 -5.29 5.42
N PRO A 140 -15.87 -6.48 5.40
CA PRO A 140 -15.74 -7.46 6.48
C PRO A 140 -14.27 -7.74 6.82
N GLY A 141 -13.89 -7.50 8.07
CA GLY A 141 -12.52 -7.71 8.56
C GLY A 141 -11.52 -6.61 8.20
N VAL A 142 -11.91 -5.52 7.54
CA VAL A 142 -11.01 -4.43 7.15
C VAL A 142 -11.61 -3.07 7.51
N PRO A 143 -11.34 -2.55 8.72
CA PRO A 143 -11.74 -1.21 9.13
C PRO A 143 -10.76 -0.14 8.67
N TRP A 144 -11.26 1.10 8.58
CA TRP A 144 -10.38 2.26 8.69
C TRP A 144 -9.81 2.36 10.10
N THR A 145 -8.59 2.84 10.20
CA THR A 145 -7.91 3.12 11.46
C THR A 145 -7.22 4.48 11.39
N SER A 146 -6.95 5.08 12.55
CA SER A 146 -6.11 6.27 12.66
C SER A 146 -4.94 5.99 13.59
N SER A 147 -3.73 6.37 13.22
CA SER A 147 -2.62 6.38 14.16
C SER A 147 -2.88 7.34 15.31
N ILE A 148 -2.38 6.98 16.49
CA ILE A 148 -2.46 7.82 17.69
C ILE A 148 -1.18 8.65 17.79
N GLY A 149 -1.31 9.98 17.87
CA GLY A 149 -0.19 10.93 17.97
C GLY A 149 -0.55 12.32 17.45
N GLY A 150 0.41 13.25 17.46
CA GLY A 150 0.19 14.66 17.09
C GLY A 150 0.01 14.93 15.58
N ASN A 151 0.37 13.98 14.72
CA ASN A 151 0.18 14.06 13.27
C ASN A 151 -0.38 12.71 12.77
N PRO A 152 -1.70 12.48 12.94
CA PRO A 152 -2.30 11.19 12.67
C PRO A 152 -2.33 10.86 11.18
N VAL A 153 -2.24 9.56 10.89
CA VAL A 153 -2.33 8.97 9.55
C VAL A 153 -3.50 8.00 9.56
N ALA A 154 -4.38 8.09 8.54
CA ALA A 154 -5.45 7.12 8.35
C ALA A 154 -4.89 5.89 7.62
N LEU A 155 -5.17 4.69 8.13
CA LEU A 155 -4.75 3.43 7.50
C LEU A 155 -5.90 2.45 7.36
N ALA A 156 -6.00 1.83 6.19
CA ALA A 156 -6.78 0.62 5.94
C ALA A 156 -5.80 -0.54 5.71
N LEU A 157 -5.67 -1.44 6.68
CA LEU A 157 -4.73 -2.56 6.64
C LEU A 157 -5.47 -3.83 6.19
N LYS A 158 -5.36 -4.15 4.90
CA LYS A 158 -6.08 -5.23 4.25
C LYS A 158 -5.18 -6.46 4.13
N SER A 159 -5.56 -7.56 4.76
CA SER A 159 -4.93 -8.86 4.48
C SER A 159 -5.16 -9.29 3.02
N GLY A 160 -4.29 -10.16 2.50
CA GLY A 160 -4.23 -10.50 1.08
C GLY A 160 -5.58 -10.95 0.50
N ASN A 161 -6.31 -11.85 1.14
CA ASN A 161 -7.55 -12.43 0.60
C ASN A 161 -8.83 -11.65 0.95
N PHE A 162 -8.72 -10.48 1.57
CA PHE A 162 -9.87 -9.70 2.04
C PHE A 162 -10.28 -8.62 1.03
N GLY A 163 -11.55 -8.20 1.18
CA GLY A 163 -12.18 -7.14 0.39
C GLY A 163 -12.71 -7.62 -0.96
N THR A 164 -13.73 -6.93 -1.46
CA THR A 164 -14.25 -7.15 -2.82
C THR A 164 -13.32 -6.55 -3.89
N VAL A 165 -13.64 -6.74 -5.17
CA VAL A 165 -12.82 -6.27 -6.29
C VAL A 165 -12.68 -4.75 -6.36
N ASP A 166 -13.70 -4.01 -5.91
CA ASP A 166 -13.78 -2.55 -5.83
C ASP A 166 -13.28 -2.01 -4.47
N PHE A 167 -12.60 -2.82 -3.66
CA PHE A 167 -12.17 -2.46 -2.30
C PHE A 167 -11.39 -1.14 -2.24
N PHE A 168 -10.47 -0.90 -3.19
CA PHE A 168 -9.68 0.33 -3.22
C PHE A 168 -10.57 1.57 -3.43
N GLU A 169 -11.59 1.49 -4.27
CA GLU A 169 -12.53 2.60 -4.50
C GLU A 169 -13.39 2.85 -3.27
N LYS A 170 -13.94 1.78 -2.67
CA LYS A 170 -14.72 1.88 -1.42
C LYS A 170 -13.91 2.46 -0.28
N ALA A 171 -12.65 2.06 -0.14
CA ALA A 171 -11.76 2.61 0.86
C ALA A 171 -11.62 4.13 0.68
N LEU A 172 -11.41 4.59 -0.57
CA LEU A 172 -11.26 6.00 -0.88
C LEU A 172 -12.55 6.81 -0.73
N MET A 173 -13.73 6.25 -1.07
CA MET A 173 -15.03 6.93 -0.89
C MET A 173 -15.37 7.17 0.58
N ARG A 174 -14.94 6.28 1.48
CA ARG A 174 -15.16 6.41 2.93
C ARG A 174 -14.17 7.34 3.64
N LEU A 175 -13.24 7.94 2.90
CA LEU A 175 -12.37 9.00 3.38
C LEU A 175 -13.13 10.35 3.35
N GLN A 176 -14.09 10.51 4.25
CA GLN A 176 -14.68 11.81 4.58
C GLN A 176 -14.08 12.33 5.88
#